data_AF-A0A7C3B1U9-F1
#
_entry.id   AF-A0A7C3B1U9-F1
#
_cell.length_a   1.000
_cell.length_b   1.000
_cell.length_c   1.000
_cell.angle_alpha   90.00
_cell.angle_beta   90.00
_cell.angle_gamma   90.00
#
_symmetry.space_group_name_H-M   'P 1'
#
loop_
_entity.id
_entity.type
_entity.pdbx_description
1 polymer ?
#
loop_
_entity_poly.entity_id
_entity_poly.type
_entity_poly.pdbx_seq_one_letter_code
_entity_poly.pdbx_strand_id
1 'polypeptide(L)' 'MFMVASDWLEKNAAEIDALNVFPVPDGDTGTNMLLTMRSTLEEAYRAPDHSTSAVAKAIARGALMG' A
#
# COMPACT_ATOMS: atom_id res chain seq x y z
N MET A 1 -2.66 -12.57 -1.68
CA MET A 1 -1.71 -11.80 -2.50
C MET A 1 -1.36 -10.47 -1.85
N PHE A 2 -2.32 -9.54 -1.65
CA PHE A 2 -2.03 -8.21 -1.08
C PHE A 2 -1.50 -8.22 0.37
N MET A 3 -1.97 -9.15 1.21
CA MET A 3 -1.46 -9.29 2.59
C MET A 3 0.03 -9.66 2.60
N VAL A 4 0.42 -10.67 1.81
CA VAL A 4 1.82 -11.07 1.63
C VAL A 4 2.65 -9.93 1.02
N ALA A 5 2.07 -9.18 0.07
CA ALA A 5 2.74 -8.00 -0.49
C ALA A 5 2.98 -6.90 0.57
N SER A 6 2.02 -6.67 1.48
CA SER A 6 2.17 -5.76 2.62
C SER A 6 3.28 -6.22 3.57
N ASP A 7 3.35 -7.52 3.88
CA ASP A 7 4.40 -8.07 4.75
C ASP A 7 5.80 -7.89 4.13
N TRP A 8 5.91 -8.05 2.81
CA TRP A 8 7.16 -7.80 2.09
C TRP A 8 7.49 -6.31 2.03
N LEU A 9 6.51 -5.44 1.80
CA LEU A 9 6.74 -3.99 1.86
C LEU A 9 7.21 -3.57 3.25
N GLU A 10 6.62 -4.11 4.32
CA GLU A 10 7.04 -3.80 5.68
C GLU A 10 8.50 -4.19 5.94
N LYS A 11 8.92 -5.37 5.48
CA LYS A 11 10.30 -5.82 5.62
C LYS A 11 11.32 -4.99 4.85
N ASN A 12 10.91 -4.37 3.74
CA ASN A 12 11.81 -3.68 2.82
C ASN A 12 11.60 -2.16 2.80
N ALA A 13 10.69 -1.61 3.61
CA ALA A 13 10.36 -0.18 3.61
C ALA A 13 11.60 0.69 3.80
N ALA A 14 12.46 0.35 4.76
CA ALA A 14 13.71 1.07 5.01
C ALA A 14 14.72 0.99 3.84
N GLU A 15 14.75 -0.14 3.11
CA GLU A 15 15.59 -0.27 1.92
C GLU A 15 15.03 0.58 0.78
N ILE A 16 13.71 0.62 0.60
CA ILE A 16 13.03 1.45 -0.39
C ILE A 16 13.22 2.95 -0.08
N ASP A 17 13.09 3.35 1.19
CA ASP A 17 13.36 4.71 1.66
C ASP A 17 14.81 5.13 1.30
N ALA A 18 15.77 4.21 1.37
CA ALA A 18 17.16 4.45 1.00
C ALA A 18 17.43 4.45 -0.52
N LEU A 19 16.53 3.89 -1.33
CA LEU A 19 16.67 3.85 -2.79
C LEU A 19 16.14 5.13 -3.47
N ASN A 20 15.04 5.70 -2.98
CA ASN A 20 14.45 6.89 -3.60
C ASN A 20 15.14 8.19 -3.15
N VAL A 21 16.35 8.41 -3.65
CA VAL A 21 17.22 9.54 -3.27
C VAL A 21 17.25 10.67 -4.30
N PHE A 22 16.36 10.67 -5.31
CA PHE A 22 16.38 11.63 -6.42
C PHE A 22 15.13 12.54 -6.44
N PRO A 23 15.25 13.87 -6.66
CA PRO A 23 16.49 14.68 -6.64
C PRO A 23 16.99 15.00 -5.23
N VAL A 24 16.15 14.78 -4.20
CA VAL A 24 16.45 14.98 -2.78
C VAL A 24 15.87 13.78 -2.02
N PRO A 25 16.60 13.19 -1.05
CA PRO A 25 16.04 12.12 -0.22
C PRO A 25 14.92 12.66 0.69
N ASP A 26 13.70 12.21 0.47
CA ASP A 26 12.58 12.40 1.41
C ASP A 26 12.61 11.34 2.52
N GLY A 27 13.19 10.17 2.22
CA GLY A 27 13.42 9.09 3.18
C GLY A 27 12.14 8.44 3.68
N ASP A 28 11.03 8.63 2.98
CA ASP A 28 9.70 8.18 3.39
C ASP A 28 8.96 7.39 2.29
N THR A 29 9.58 7.15 1.14
CA THR A 29 8.94 6.48 0.00
C THR A 29 8.44 5.07 0.32
N GLY A 30 9.26 4.22 0.91
CA GLY A 30 8.88 2.89 1.39
C GLY A 30 7.85 2.95 2.51
N THR A 31 7.98 3.91 3.41
CA THR A 31 6.98 4.17 4.46
C THR A 31 5.62 4.53 3.86
N ASN A 32 5.58 5.45 2.89
CA ASN A 32 4.38 5.86 2.18
C ASN A 32 3.74 4.68 1.44
N MET A 33 4.54 3.87 0.73
CA MET A 33 4.04 2.66 0.07
C MET A 33 3.42 1.65 1.05
N LEU A 34 4.03 1.44 2.22
CA LEU A 34 3.49 0.55 3.26
C LEU A 34 2.14 1.07 3.79
N LEU A 35 2.06 2.36 4.09
CA LEU A 35 0.81 2.99 4.57
C LEU A 35 -0.30 2.89 3.53
N THR A 36 -0.01 3.15 2.25
CA THR A 36 -0.95 2.98 1.15
C THR A 36 -1.45 1.53 1.03
N MET A 37 -0.55 0.55 1.17
CA MET A 37 -0.92 -0.87 1.10
C MET A 37 -1.81 -1.29 2.29
N ARG A 38 -1.52 -0.77 3.49
CA ARG A 38 -2.36 -1.01 4.68
C ARG A 38 -3.76 -0.41 4.50
N SER A 39 -3.87 0.84 4.06
CA SER A 39 -5.17 1.48 3.76
C SER A 39 -5.96 0.72 2.69
N THR A 40 -5.26 0.25 1.66
CA THR A 40 -5.83 -0.62 0.62
C THR A 40 -6.43 -1.91 1.19
N LEU A 41 -5.72 -2.59 2.09
CA LEU A 41 -6.21 -3.81 2.73
C LEU A 41 -7.42 -3.53 3.62
N GLU A 42 -7.38 -2.46 4.41
CA GLU A 42 -8.51 -2.06 5.26
C GLU A 42 -9.78 -1.78 4.46
N GLU A 43 -9.68 -1.01 3.36
CA GLU A 43 -10.84 -0.71 2.52
C GLU A 43 -11.33 -1.97 1.79
N ALA A 44 -10.43 -2.84 1.33
CA ALA A 44 -10.78 -4.12 0.73
C ALA A 44 -11.58 -5.02 1.69
N TYR A 45 -11.24 -5.04 2.99
CA TYR A 45 -12.01 -5.77 4.01
C TYR A 45 -13.40 -5.19 4.25
N ARG A 46 -13.63 -3.91 3.92
CA ARG A 46 -14.92 -3.23 4.02
C ARG A 46 -15.73 -3.30 2.73
N ALA A 47 -15.25 -3.99 1.69
CA ALA A 47 -15.97 -4.14 0.44
C ALA A 47 -17.38 -4.74 0.68
N PRO A 48 -18.41 -4.26 -0.04
CA PRO A 48 -19.80 -4.67 0.19
C PRO A 48 -20.07 -6.13 -0.14
N ASP A 49 -19.25 -6.73 -1.01
CA ASP A 49 -19.29 -8.13 -1.39
C ASP A 49 -17.89 -8.61 -1.83
N HIS A 50 -17.76 -9.92 -2.05
CA HIS A 50 -16.52 -10.57 -2.44
C HIS A 50 -16.29 -10.66 -3.96
N SER A 51 -17.09 -9.95 -4.77
CA SER A 51 -16.83 -9.89 -6.21
C SER A 51 -15.51 -9.19 -6.48
N THR A 52 -14.79 -9.66 -7.51
CA THR A 52 -13.53 -9.05 -7.92
C THR A 52 -13.69 -7.56 -8.23
N SER A 53 -14.83 -7.16 -8.79
CA SER A 53 -15.12 -5.75 -9.09
C SER A 53 -15.26 -4.91 -7.82
N ALA A 54 -15.99 -5.40 -6.80
CA ALA A 54 -16.17 -4.68 -5.54
C ALA A 54 -14.83 -4.53 -4.80
N VAL A 55 -14.07 -5.63 -4.70
CA VAL A 55 -12.75 -5.63 -4.05
C VAL A 55 -11.76 -4.73 -4.79
N ALA A 56 -11.71 -4.79 -6.12
CA ALA A 56 -10.81 -3.91 -6.90
C ALA A 56 -11.15 -2.42 -6.73
N LYS A 57 -12.44 -2.08 -6.67
CA LYS A 57 -12.88 -0.69 -6.42
C LYS A 57 -12.53 -0.23 -5.01
N ALA A 58 -12.68 -1.10 -4.02
CA ALA A 58 -12.28 -0.83 -2.64
C ALA A 58 -10.76 -0.62 -2.52
N ILE A 59 -9.96 -1.48 -3.16
CA ILE A 59 -8.51 -1.34 -3.23
C ILE A 59 -8.10 0.01 -3.83
N ALA A 60 -8.66 0.36 -4.99
CA ALA A 60 -8.36 1.63 -5.66
C ALA A 60 -8.70 2.84 -4.78
N ARG A 61 -9.80 2.76 -4.02
CA ARG A 61 -10.21 3.81 -3.09
C ARG A 61 -9.27 3.93 -1.90
N GLY A 62 -8.89 2.82 -1.26
CA GLY A 62 -7.94 2.84 -0.14
C GLY A 62 -6.58 3.37 -0.56
N ALA A 63 -6.10 2.98 -1.75
CA ALA A 63 -4.84 3.49 -2.29
C ALA A 63 -4.87 5.01 -2.56
N LEU A 64 -6.02 5.57 -2.97
CA LEU A 64 -6.15 6.99 -3.30
C LEU A 64 -6.41 7.87 -2.09
N MET A 65 -7.19 7.38 -1.12
CA MET A 65 -7.68 8.20 -0.01
C MET A 65 -6.73 8.25 1.17
N GLY A 66 -5.90 7.22 1.37
CA GLY A 66 -4.97 7.17 2.51
C GLY A 66 -5.69 7.10 3.84
#